data_AF-A0ABD2W9K3-F1
#
_entry.id   AF-A0ABD2W9K3-F1
#
_cell.length_a   1.000
_cell.length_b   1.000
_cell.length_c   1.000
_cell.angle_alpha   90.00
_cell.angle_beta   90.00
_cell.angle_gamma   90.00
#
_symmetry.space_group_name_H-M   'P 1'
#
loop_
_entity.id
_entity.type
_entity.pdbx_description
1 polymer ?
#
loop_
_entity_poly.entity_id
_entity_poly.type
_entity_poly.pdbx_seq_one_letter_code
_entity_poly.pdbx_strand_id
1 'polypeptide(L)'
;MSIHVEKKCRTSSRCLTRSEASNGQHWLNFESLPPEVLELVMRFLPYSEIANQMRLVSRKCCSVSTTILNSAFLSSVQRTRRVMEHLERASKDATDGELRLGARNGLELVLHQCSLLRAVVWRYTHPPSSSSQFERHCFYAGSILDDLDAILRQALSSPADLCVKDDSGQPIGKFTAACKKSSLISGCKSVDILDCLLEGREVRQVRISRRSGAVTMRIRYVLSRAWFTCLEVPLGGNVDENSWRDRQRFMYLRLRRLIGSFNEHYLEKVHYDRECQLLKDANAQLPMPKPPPCSTYSGYGEYGGSFFYYGNMNEFAYESKVVDAWRRTTALRDRNNKRLAIKKPNYDLVIDVELRCSPDLAPLAIRSTLKCDDIEYLDESEAESSNPEMYLRMSVNCPASKLNRLPSHFDWELRSPSEPKTTRRTRSRS
;
A
#
# COMPACT_ATOMS: atom_id res chain seq x y z
N MET A 1 29.75 -33.42 -8.88
CA MET A 1 29.90 -34.18 -7.63
C MET A 1 28.74 -33.81 -6.73
N SER A 2 27.78 -34.74 -6.64
CA SER A 2 26.53 -34.59 -5.91
C SER A 2 26.75 -34.78 -4.42
N ILE A 3 26.16 -33.92 -3.58
CA ILE A 3 26.03 -34.20 -2.15
C ILE A 3 24.54 -34.14 -1.81
N HIS A 4 24.02 -35.31 -1.46
CA HIS A 4 22.73 -35.52 -0.82
C HIS A 4 22.68 -34.81 0.53
N VAL A 5 21.56 -34.13 0.79
CA VAL A 5 21.15 -33.74 2.14
C VAL A 5 19.84 -34.45 2.43
N GLU A 6 19.93 -35.60 3.11
CA GLU A 6 18.77 -36.21 3.75
C GLU A 6 18.48 -35.51 5.08
N LYS A 7 17.19 -35.17 5.26
CA LYS A 7 16.60 -34.79 6.53
C LYS A 7 16.37 -36.04 7.39
N LYS A 8 16.66 -35.97 8.69
CA LYS A 8 15.85 -36.68 9.69
C LYS A 8 15.74 -35.91 11.00
N CYS A 9 14.54 -35.94 11.54
CA CYS A 9 14.02 -35.14 12.63
C CYS A 9 13.98 -35.99 13.92
N ARG A 10 14.25 -35.33 15.06
CA ARG A 10 13.82 -35.60 16.46
C ARG A 10 14.19 -36.95 17.10
N THR A 11 14.87 -36.85 18.26
CA THR A 11 14.30 -37.26 19.55
C THR A 11 15.02 -36.63 20.75
N SER A 12 14.20 -36.28 21.73
CA SER A 12 14.47 -35.90 23.12
C SER A 12 15.71 -36.56 23.76
N SER A 13 16.55 -35.76 24.40
CA SER A 13 17.36 -36.19 25.54
C SER A 13 17.30 -35.14 26.63
N ARG A 14 16.61 -35.48 27.72
CA ARG A 14 16.76 -34.83 29.02
C ARG A 14 18.15 -35.21 29.54
N CYS A 15 19.07 -34.25 29.57
CA CYS A 15 20.24 -34.34 30.43
C CYS A 15 20.18 -33.21 31.47
N LEU A 16 19.79 -33.60 32.68
CA LEU A 16 20.13 -32.90 33.91
C LEU A 16 21.65 -32.96 34.06
N THR A 17 22.34 -31.86 33.81
CA THR A 17 23.71 -31.68 34.30
C THR A 17 23.70 -30.59 35.38
N ARG A 18 23.85 -31.14 36.57
CA ARG A 18 24.18 -30.56 37.87
C ARG A 18 25.23 -29.44 37.76
N SER A 19 24.98 -28.40 38.55
CA SER A 19 25.85 -27.26 38.82
C SER A 19 27.30 -27.66 39.03
N GLU A 20 28.17 -27.12 38.20
CA GLU A 20 29.55 -26.80 38.57
C GLU A 20 29.67 -25.27 38.58
N ALA A 21 29.79 -24.73 39.79
CA ALA A 21 30.14 -23.35 40.03
C ALA A 21 31.61 -23.16 39.66
N SER A 22 31.88 -22.79 38.40
CA SER A 22 33.18 -22.26 38.00
C SER A 22 33.15 -20.74 38.07
N ASN A 23 33.94 -20.17 38.99
CA ASN A 23 34.38 -18.79 38.97
C ASN A 23 35.02 -18.50 37.60
N GLY A 24 34.29 -17.79 36.74
CA GLY A 24 34.74 -17.43 35.39
C GLY A 24 34.07 -16.13 35.00
N GLN A 25 34.84 -15.19 34.48
CA GLN A 25 34.37 -13.88 34.03
C GLN A 25 33.00 -13.96 33.38
N HIS A 26 32.01 -13.34 34.02
CA HIS A 26 30.71 -13.07 33.42
C HIS A 26 30.93 -12.07 32.29
N TRP A 27 31.36 -12.56 31.13
CA TRP A 27 31.16 -11.83 29.89
C TRP A 27 29.64 -11.68 29.78
N LEU A 28 29.17 -10.44 29.93
CA LEU A 28 27.79 -10.06 29.63
C LEU A 28 27.57 -10.40 28.16
N ASN A 29 27.10 -11.61 27.91
CA ASN A 29 26.86 -12.07 26.56
C ASN A 29 25.66 -11.29 26.02
N PHE A 30 25.68 -10.94 24.74
CA PHE A 30 24.64 -10.09 24.14
C PHE A 30 23.21 -10.65 24.36
N GLU A 31 23.08 -11.97 24.52
CA GLU A 31 21.82 -12.65 24.84
C GLU A 31 21.33 -12.49 26.28
N SER A 32 22.21 -12.19 27.24
CA SER A 32 21.86 -11.99 28.65
C SER A 32 21.30 -10.60 28.95
N LEU A 33 21.48 -9.64 28.02
CA LEU A 33 20.91 -8.29 28.15
C LEU A 33 19.38 -8.32 28.13
N PRO A 34 18.65 -7.60 28.99
CA PRO A 34 17.20 -7.46 28.89
C PRO A 34 16.74 -7.00 27.49
N PRO A 35 15.57 -7.44 26.98
CA PRO A 35 15.07 -7.03 25.67
C PRO A 35 15.06 -5.52 25.43
N GLU A 36 14.80 -4.73 26.47
CA GLU A 36 14.75 -3.27 26.43
C GLU A 36 16.14 -2.65 26.21
N VAL A 37 17.17 -3.22 26.86
CA VAL A 37 18.57 -2.82 26.66
C VAL A 37 19.04 -3.22 25.28
N LEU A 38 18.66 -4.44 24.85
CA LEU A 38 18.95 -4.94 23.52
C LEU A 38 18.33 -4.05 22.43
N GLU A 39 17.09 -3.61 22.64
CA GLU A 39 16.39 -2.69 21.76
C GLU A 39 17.12 -1.34 21.66
N LEU A 40 17.56 -0.79 22.79
CA LEU A 40 18.30 0.47 22.85
C LEU A 40 19.63 0.38 22.09
N VAL A 41 20.38 -0.71 22.26
CA VAL A 41 21.63 -0.95 21.52
C VAL A 41 21.37 -1.10 20.03
N MET A 42 20.40 -1.93 19.64
CA MET A 42 20.08 -2.18 18.24
C MET A 42 19.59 -0.93 17.50
N ARG A 43 18.97 0.05 18.17
CA ARG A 43 18.54 1.31 17.55
C ARG A 43 19.68 2.20 17.07
N PHE A 44 20.92 1.93 17.46
CA PHE A 44 22.10 2.60 16.91
C PHE A 44 22.61 1.98 15.62
N LEU A 45 22.08 0.82 15.22
CA LEU A 45 22.44 0.15 13.98
C LEU A 45 21.53 0.58 12.82
N PRO A 46 22.02 0.57 11.57
CA PRO A 46 21.18 0.68 10.39
C PRO A 46 20.07 -0.38 10.40
N TYR A 47 18.86 -0.02 9.96
CA TYR A 47 17.75 -0.96 9.89
C TYR A 47 18.06 -2.13 8.97
N SER A 48 18.84 -1.93 7.90
CA SER A 48 19.32 -3.00 7.02
C SER A 48 20.16 -4.04 7.76
N GLU A 49 21.03 -3.63 8.68
CA GLU A 49 21.79 -4.54 9.54
C GLU A 49 20.89 -5.25 10.55
N ILE A 50 19.94 -4.53 11.15
CA ILE A 50 18.94 -5.11 12.05
C ILE A 50 18.15 -6.21 11.33
N ALA A 51 17.69 -5.93 10.11
CA ALA A 51 16.86 -6.84 9.31
C ALA A 51 17.63 -8.07 8.81
N ASN A 52 18.87 -7.88 8.34
CA ASN A 52 19.63 -8.92 7.62
C ASN A 52 20.62 -9.68 8.51
N GLN A 53 21.11 -9.09 9.59
CA GLN A 53 22.13 -9.69 10.45
C GLN A 53 21.55 -9.96 11.85
N MET A 54 21.14 -8.92 12.57
CA MET A 54 20.77 -9.05 13.99
C MET A 54 19.59 -9.99 14.20
N ARG A 55 18.58 -9.92 13.31
CA ARG A 55 17.41 -10.79 13.37
C ARG A 55 17.76 -12.27 13.32
N LEU A 56 18.86 -12.65 12.65
CA LEU A 56 19.25 -14.05 12.45
C LEU A 56 20.06 -14.62 13.62
N VAL A 57 20.52 -13.78 14.54
CA VAL A 57 21.41 -14.18 15.64
C VAL A 57 20.71 -15.11 16.64
N SER A 58 19.51 -14.76 17.08
CA SER A 58 18.74 -15.56 18.06
C SER A 58 17.26 -15.24 18.03
N ARG A 59 16.42 -16.05 18.70
CA ARG A 59 14.98 -15.77 18.82
C ARG A 59 14.70 -14.44 19.50
N LYS A 60 15.51 -14.09 20.51
CA LYS A 60 15.39 -12.83 21.24
C LYS A 60 15.73 -11.64 20.35
N CYS A 61 16.85 -11.72 19.62
CA CYS A 61 17.20 -10.70 18.64
C CYS A 61 16.13 -10.59 17.55
N CYS A 62 15.61 -11.71 17.04
CA CYS A 62 14.53 -11.72 16.06
C CYS A 62 13.29 -10.96 16.55
N SER A 63 12.87 -11.21 17.80
CA SER A 63 11.73 -10.53 18.43
C SER A 63 11.98 -9.01 18.56
N VAL A 64 13.14 -8.62 19.10
CA VAL A 64 13.50 -7.20 19.28
C VAL A 64 13.66 -6.48 17.94
N SER A 65 14.39 -7.06 16.99
CA SER A 65 14.53 -6.54 15.62
C SER A 65 13.17 -6.35 14.96
N THR A 66 12.24 -7.29 15.15
CA THR A 66 10.89 -7.18 14.60
C THR A 66 10.12 -6.02 15.21
N THR A 67 10.21 -5.81 16.53
CA THR A 67 9.60 -4.66 17.20
C THR A 67 10.16 -3.33 16.69
N ILE A 68 11.49 -3.21 16.57
CA ILE A 68 12.15 -2.01 16.05
C ILE A 68 11.70 -1.72 14.61
N LEU A 69 11.81 -2.69 13.72
CA LEU A 69 11.50 -2.50 12.31
C LEU A 69 10.02 -2.18 12.11
N ASN A 70 9.12 -2.89 12.79
CA ASN A 70 7.69 -2.65 12.70
C ASN A 70 7.31 -1.26 13.22
N SER A 71 7.86 -0.83 14.37
CA SER A 71 7.59 0.51 14.91
C SER A 71 8.10 1.63 13.99
N ALA A 72 9.27 1.45 13.37
CA ALA A 72 9.81 2.38 12.38
C ALA A 72 8.92 2.49 11.14
N PHE A 73 8.41 1.37 10.62
CA PHE A 73 7.46 1.37 9.50
C PHE A 73 6.12 2.01 9.85
N LEU A 74 5.55 1.70 11.02
CA LEU A 74 4.28 2.27 11.47
C LEU A 74 4.35 3.79 11.64
N SER A 75 5.50 4.30 12.09
CA SER A 75 5.72 5.73 12.28
C SER A 75 6.15 6.47 11.01
N SER A 76 6.57 5.79 9.94
CA SER A 76 7.08 6.38 8.68
C SER A 76 6.23 7.54 8.16
N VAL A 77 4.92 7.32 7.95
CA VAL A 77 3.97 8.32 7.47
C VAL A 77 3.92 9.55 8.39
N GLN A 78 3.88 9.34 9.72
CA GLN A 78 3.82 10.45 10.67
C GLN A 78 5.16 11.21 10.76
N ARG A 79 6.29 10.51 10.66
CA ARG A 79 7.62 11.11 10.64
C ARG A 79 7.79 12.01 9.42
N THR A 80 7.38 11.54 8.24
CA THR A 80 7.39 12.34 7.01
C THR A 80 6.52 13.59 7.15
N ARG A 81 5.29 13.47 7.66
CA ARG A 81 4.40 14.63 7.91
C ARG A 81 5.03 15.67 8.84
N ARG A 82 5.63 15.23 9.96
CA ARG A 82 6.29 16.14 10.91
C ARG A 82 7.42 16.94 10.27
N VAL A 83 8.22 16.32 9.39
CA VAL A 83 9.28 17.01 8.65
C VAL A 83 8.69 18.01 7.67
N MET A 84 7.63 17.64 6.95
CA MET A 84 6.92 18.57 6.05
C MET A 84 6.36 19.79 6.79
N GLU A 85 5.70 19.58 7.93
CA GLU A 85 5.18 20.68 8.76
C GLU A 85 6.32 21.57 9.32
N HIS A 86 7.49 20.99 9.59
CA HIS A 86 8.67 21.76 10.00
C HIS A 86 9.17 22.65 8.86
N LEU A 87 9.23 22.14 7.63
CA LEU A 87 9.60 22.93 6.45
C LEU A 87 8.62 24.09 6.20
N GLU A 88 7.33 23.88 6.43
CA GLU A 88 6.30 24.92 6.28
C GLU A 88 6.47 26.06 7.30
N ARG A 89 6.82 25.73 8.56
CA ARG A 89 6.93 26.71 9.65
C ARG A 89 8.21 27.56 9.60
N ALA A 90 9.25 27.12 8.90
CA ALA A 90 10.56 27.76 8.92
C ALA A 90 10.68 29.00 7.99
N SER A 91 9.63 29.35 7.22
CA SER A 91 9.71 30.37 6.17
C SER A 91 9.83 31.81 6.69
N LYS A 92 10.94 32.48 6.35
CA LYS A 92 11.13 33.93 6.54
C LYS A 92 11.61 34.67 5.28
N ASP A 93 12.33 34.00 4.37
CA ASP A 93 12.92 34.61 3.16
C ASP A 93 12.44 33.93 1.85
N ALA A 94 12.39 34.68 0.76
CA ALA A 94 11.83 34.23 -0.54
C ALA A 94 12.64 33.12 -1.24
N THR A 95 13.97 33.22 -1.29
CA THR A 95 14.86 32.21 -1.91
C THR A 95 14.85 30.88 -1.14
N ASP A 96 14.75 30.98 0.18
CA ASP A 96 14.61 29.86 1.10
C ASP A 96 13.22 29.18 0.94
N GLY A 97 12.21 29.97 0.57
CA GLY A 97 10.87 29.48 0.22
C GLY A 97 10.84 28.52 -0.98
N GLU A 98 11.56 28.83 -2.07
CA GLU A 98 11.61 27.97 -3.27
C GLU A 98 12.28 26.62 -3.00
N LEU A 99 13.43 26.62 -2.31
CA LEU A 99 14.16 25.41 -1.96
C LEU A 99 13.34 24.52 -1.00
N ARG A 100 12.67 25.12 -0.01
CA ARG A 100 11.79 24.35 0.88
C ARG A 100 10.55 23.82 0.16
N LEU A 101 10.03 24.56 -0.83
CA LEU A 101 8.93 24.11 -1.66
C LEU A 101 9.30 22.85 -2.44
N GLY A 102 10.48 22.85 -3.09
CA GLY A 102 10.98 21.68 -3.81
C GLY A 102 11.16 20.47 -2.90
N ALA A 103 11.77 20.65 -1.73
CA ALA A 103 11.94 19.59 -0.74
C ALA A 103 10.59 19.04 -0.25
N ARG A 104 9.62 19.93 -0.01
CA ARG A 104 8.26 19.57 0.39
C ARG A 104 7.53 18.79 -0.71
N ASN A 105 7.63 19.22 -1.97
CA ASN A 105 7.07 18.50 -3.12
C ASN A 105 7.65 17.08 -3.19
N GLY A 106 8.96 16.95 -3.02
CA GLY A 106 9.64 15.67 -2.93
C GLY A 106 9.14 14.79 -1.77
N LEU A 107 8.94 15.37 -0.58
CA LEU A 107 8.41 14.65 0.57
C LEU A 107 6.95 14.21 0.40
N GLU A 108 6.13 14.92 -0.39
CA GLU A 108 4.77 14.46 -0.73
C GLU A 108 4.81 13.15 -1.53
N LEU A 109 5.77 12.99 -2.45
CA LEU A 109 6.00 11.73 -3.17
C LEU A 109 6.42 10.61 -2.21
N VAL A 110 7.35 10.91 -1.30
CA VAL A 110 7.81 9.96 -0.27
C VAL A 110 6.65 9.54 0.64
N LEU A 111 5.86 10.50 1.13
CA LEU A 111 4.68 10.26 1.97
C LEU A 111 3.68 9.35 1.28
N HIS A 112 3.43 9.58 -0.01
CA HIS A 112 2.55 8.74 -0.80
C HIS A 112 3.09 7.30 -0.93
N GLN A 113 4.38 7.12 -1.21
CA GLN A 113 5.00 5.78 -1.28
C GLN A 113 4.98 5.06 0.08
N CYS A 114 5.25 5.77 1.18
CA CYS A 114 5.11 5.22 2.54
C CYS A 114 3.66 4.78 2.82
N SER A 115 2.66 5.53 2.36
CA SER A 115 1.25 5.20 2.54
C SER A 115 0.86 3.94 1.77
N LEU A 116 1.25 3.85 0.49
CA LEU A 116 1.05 2.63 -0.31
C LEU A 116 1.78 1.42 0.25
N LEU A 117 3.01 1.63 0.73
CA LEU A 117 3.77 0.56 1.36
C LEU A 117 3.02 0.08 2.58
N ARG A 118 2.64 0.98 3.50
CA ARG A 118 1.84 0.71 4.71
C ARG A 118 0.54 -0.04 4.41
N ALA A 119 -0.19 0.33 3.36
CA ALA A 119 -1.40 -0.37 2.92
C ALA A 119 -1.17 -1.85 2.59
N VAL A 120 0.02 -2.20 2.06
CA VAL A 120 0.37 -3.57 1.66
C VAL A 120 0.91 -4.41 2.82
N VAL A 121 1.19 -3.83 3.98
CA VAL A 121 2.08 -4.47 4.96
C VAL A 121 1.61 -4.35 6.41
N TRP A 122 0.64 -3.49 6.70
CA TRP A 122 0.29 -3.14 8.08
C TRP A 122 -0.13 -4.34 8.96
N ARG A 123 -0.76 -5.36 8.36
CA ARG A 123 -1.15 -6.58 9.10
C ARG A 123 0.02 -7.42 9.59
N TYR A 124 1.20 -7.13 9.08
CA TYR A 124 2.43 -7.76 9.51
C TYR A 124 3.22 -6.92 10.52
N THR A 125 2.85 -5.64 10.69
CA THR A 125 3.53 -4.71 11.60
C THR A 125 2.78 -4.41 12.89
N HIS A 126 1.47 -4.62 12.92
CA HIS A 126 0.66 -4.40 14.12
C HIS A 126 0.53 -5.67 14.97
N PRO A 127 0.45 -5.54 16.31
CA PRO A 127 0.18 -6.68 17.16
C PRO A 127 -1.21 -7.27 16.81
N PRO A 128 -1.32 -8.60 16.70
CA PRO A 128 -2.60 -9.25 16.87
C PRO A 128 -3.20 -8.91 18.23
N SER A 129 -4.52 -9.02 18.35
CA SER A 129 -5.21 -9.13 19.64
C SER A 129 -4.56 -10.23 20.49
N SER A 130 -4.65 -10.14 21.82
CA SER A 130 -4.17 -11.17 22.76
C SER A 130 -4.66 -12.59 22.42
N SER A 131 -5.76 -12.70 21.69
CA SER A 131 -6.37 -13.95 21.21
C SER A 131 -5.85 -14.48 19.87
N SER A 132 -5.17 -13.68 19.03
CA SER A 132 -4.71 -14.13 17.72
C SER A 132 -3.19 -14.40 17.67
N GLN A 133 -2.81 -15.65 17.41
CA GLN A 133 -1.41 -16.05 17.22
C GLN A 133 -0.86 -15.64 15.83
N PHE A 134 -1.08 -14.41 15.37
CA PHE A 134 -0.36 -13.96 14.17
C PHE A 134 1.10 -13.73 14.56
N GLU A 135 1.97 -14.63 14.10
CA GLU A 135 3.41 -14.45 14.24
C GLU A 135 3.81 -13.11 13.61
N ARG A 136 4.39 -12.22 14.44
CA ARG A 136 5.06 -11.01 13.94
C ARG A 136 6.23 -11.48 13.11
N HIS A 137 6.09 -11.58 11.79
CA HIS A 137 7.30 -11.63 10.98
C HIS A 137 7.75 -10.19 10.71
N CYS A 138 9.05 -9.94 10.80
CA CYS A 138 9.64 -8.76 10.22
C CYS A 138 9.66 -8.96 8.69
N PHE A 139 9.08 -8.04 7.92
CA PHE A 139 8.84 -8.26 6.49
C PHE A 139 9.63 -7.37 5.54
N TYR A 140 10.49 -6.50 6.05
CA TYR A 140 11.04 -5.44 5.21
C TYR A 140 12.53 -5.52 5.04
N ALA A 141 12.96 -5.06 3.87
CA ALA A 141 14.30 -4.57 3.66
C ALA A 141 14.48 -3.34 4.55
N GLY A 142 15.25 -3.49 5.63
CA GLY A 142 15.62 -2.37 6.49
C GLY A 142 16.25 -1.20 5.70
N SER A 143 16.84 -1.48 4.54
CA SER A 143 17.34 -0.46 3.61
C SER A 143 16.28 0.57 3.20
N ILE A 144 14.99 0.20 3.08
CA ILE A 144 13.92 1.18 2.77
C ILE A 144 13.76 2.18 3.91
N LEU A 145 13.89 1.73 5.17
CA LEU A 145 13.85 2.62 6.33
C LEU A 145 15.12 3.47 6.43
N ASP A 146 16.28 2.89 6.12
CA ASP A 146 17.55 3.63 6.08
C ASP A 146 17.49 4.76 5.03
N ASP A 147 16.97 4.45 3.83
CA ASP A 147 16.75 5.42 2.74
C ASP A 147 15.77 6.52 3.16
N LEU A 148 14.66 6.14 3.83
CA LEU A 148 13.72 7.12 4.38
C LEU A 148 14.39 8.03 5.41
N ASP A 149 15.16 7.48 6.34
CA ASP A 149 15.83 8.24 7.39
C ASP A 149 16.93 9.14 6.82
N ALA A 150 17.59 8.74 5.74
CA ALA A 150 18.49 9.60 4.99
C ALA A 150 17.75 10.78 4.36
N ILE A 151 16.64 10.53 3.64
CA ILE A 151 15.81 11.58 3.03
C ILE A 151 15.28 12.56 4.07
N LEU A 152 14.73 12.06 5.18
CA LEU A 152 14.17 12.91 6.24
C LEU A 152 15.24 13.76 6.93
N ARG A 153 16.45 13.23 7.15
CA ARG A 153 17.58 14.01 7.68
C ARG A 153 18.02 15.08 6.69
N GLN A 154 18.17 14.71 5.43
CA GLN A 154 18.57 15.62 4.36
C GLN A 154 17.56 16.76 4.18
N ALA A 155 16.27 16.46 4.27
CA ALA A 155 15.21 17.48 4.24
C ALA A 155 15.36 18.52 5.36
N LEU A 156 15.86 18.13 6.54
CA LEU A 156 16.04 19.04 7.67
C LEU A 156 17.38 19.79 7.61
N SER A 157 18.46 19.13 7.18
CA SER A 157 19.80 19.70 7.17
C SER A 157 20.12 20.52 5.92
N SER A 158 19.68 20.04 4.75
CA SER A 158 20.00 20.62 3.46
C SER A 158 18.86 20.39 2.44
N PRO A 159 17.71 21.09 2.60
CA PRO A 159 16.54 20.92 1.72
C PRO A 159 16.85 21.08 0.23
N ALA A 160 17.82 21.94 -0.11
CA ALA A 160 18.25 22.20 -1.48
C ALA A 160 18.74 20.93 -2.20
N ASP A 161 19.38 20.00 -1.48
CA ASP A 161 19.94 18.79 -2.05
C ASP A 161 18.88 17.76 -2.44
N LEU A 162 17.64 17.93 -1.97
CA LEU A 162 16.48 17.13 -2.39
C LEU A 162 15.81 17.68 -3.65
N CYS A 163 16.14 18.91 -4.07
CA CYS A 163 15.46 19.64 -5.14
C CYS A 163 16.08 19.45 -6.53
N VAL A 164 17.12 18.63 -6.67
CA VAL A 164 17.89 18.54 -7.92
C VAL A 164 17.05 17.82 -8.99
N LYS A 165 16.70 18.54 -10.06
CA LYS A 165 15.74 18.17 -11.12
C LYS A 165 16.24 17.11 -12.13
N ASP A 166 17.22 16.26 -11.77
CA ASP A 166 17.79 15.26 -12.68
C ASP A 166 17.43 13.81 -12.29
N ASP A 167 16.68 13.15 -13.19
CA ASP A 167 15.82 11.97 -12.93
C ASP A 167 16.53 10.63 -12.61
N SER A 168 17.85 10.50 -12.75
CA SER A 168 18.50 9.17 -12.67
C SER A 168 19.34 8.92 -11.41
N GLY A 169 19.47 9.89 -10.51
CA GLY A 169 20.32 9.79 -9.33
C GLY A 169 19.67 10.11 -7.98
N GLN A 170 18.46 10.68 -7.97
CA GLN A 170 17.88 11.32 -6.78
C GLN A 170 17.51 10.33 -5.67
N PRO A 171 17.77 10.67 -4.39
CA PRO A 171 17.35 9.88 -3.23
C PRO A 171 15.86 9.48 -3.28
N ILE A 172 14.99 10.42 -3.67
CA ILE A 172 13.53 10.22 -3.73
C ILE A 172 13.12 9.28 -4.88
N GLY A 173 13.76 9.39 -6.05
CA GLY A 173 13.51 8.49 -7.19
C GLY A 173 13.93 7.06 -6.86
N LYS A 174 15.11 6.88 -6.25
CA LYS A 174 15.61 5.57 -5.78
C LYS A 174 14.69 4.96 -4.73
N PHE A 175 14.28 5.75 -3.73
CA PHE A 175 13.33 5.32 -2.70
C PHE A 175 11.98 4.89 -3.30
N THR A 176 11.45 5.67 -4.24
CA THR A 176 10.19 5.36 -4.94
C THR A 176 10.29 4.05 -5.72
N ALA A 177 11.39 3.84 -6.44
CA ALA A 177 11.64 2.60 -7.16
C ALA A 177 11.78 1.39 -6.22
N ALA A 178 12.44 1.56 -5.08
CA ALA A 178 12.57 0.51 -4.06
C ALA A 178 11.21 0.11 -3.47
N CYS A 179 10.36 1.09 -3.15
CA CYS A 179 9.01 0.86 -2.63
C CYS A 179 8.14 0.04 -3.59
N LYS A 180 8.28 0.23 -4.91
CA LYS A 180 7.48 -0.45 -5.95
C LYS A 180 7.74 -1.97 -6.05
N LYS A 181 8.83 -2.51 -5.51
CA LYS A 181 9.22 -3.94 -5.64
C LYS A 181 8.56 -4.91 -4.64
N SER A 182 7.73 -4.45 -3.70
CA SER A 182 7.16 -5.30 -2.64
C SER A 182 5.97 -6.17 -3.12
N SER A 183 6.02 -7.48 -2.85
CA SER A 183 5.17 -8.54 -3.42
C SER A 183 4.16 -9.21 -2.46
N LEU A 184 3.93 -8.64 -1.27
CA LEU A 184 3.23 -9.31 -0.17
C LEU A 184 1.69 -9.36 -0.33
N ILE A 185 1.00 -10.32 0.32
CA ILE A 185 -0.47 -10.57 0.26
C ILE A 185 -1.13 -10.32 1.66
N SER A 186 -2.39 -9.85 1.78
CA SER A 186 -3.12 -9.66 3.07
C SER A 186 -4.58 -9.29 2.81
N GLY A 187 -5.44 -9.55 3.81
CA GLY A 187 -6.89 -9.74 3.70
C GLY A 187 -7.73 -8.58 3.16
N CYS A 188 -7.39 -7.30 3.30
CA CYS A 188 -8.20 -6.19 2.72
C CYS A 188 -7.39 -5.20 1.88
N LYS A 189 -6.28 -5.65 1.28
CA LYS A 189 -5.34 -4.77 0.56
C LYS A 189 -5.97 -3.90 -0.52
N SER A 190 -6.94 -4.43 -1.26
CA SER A 190 -7.59 -3.66 -2.32
C SER A 190 -8.22 -2.38 -1.76
N VAL A 191 -8.87 -2.46 -0.59
CA VAL A 191 -9.47 -1.30 0.08
C VAL A 191 -8.40 -0.39 0.66
N ASP A 192 -7.39 -0.93 1.34
CA ASP A 192 -6.30 -0.13 1.92
C ASP A 192 -5.50 0.64 0.84
N ILE A 193 -5.32 0.05 -0.35
CA ILE A 193 -4.68 0.68 -1.50
C ILE A 193 -5.57 1.75 -2.12
N LEU A 194 -6.86 1.47 -2.29
CA LEU A 194 -7.82 2.47 -2.78
C LEU A 194 -7.94 3.65 -1.80
N ASP A 195 -7.85 3.40 -0.50
CA ASP A 195 -7.81 4.43 0.55
C ASP A 195 -6.53 5.29 0.50
N CYS A 196 -5.52 4.90 -0.27
CA CYS A 196 -4.34 5.73 -0.55
C CYS A 196 -4.54 6.73 -1.69
N LEU A 197 -5.70 6.75 -2.35
CA LEU A 197 -6.04 7.79 -3.33
C LEU A 197 -5.97 9.18 -2.70
N LEU A 198 -5.29 10.11 -3.38
CA LEU A 198 -5.20 11.51 -2.93
C LEU A 198 -6.46 12.32 -3.25
N GLU A 199 -7.24 11.88 -4.23
CA GLU A 199 -8.46 12.51 -4.73
C GLU A 199 -9.54 11.43 -4.98
N GLY A 200 -10.82 11.81 -4.83
CA GLY A 200 -11.93 11.04 -5.40
C GLY A 200 -12.48 9.91 -4.51
N ARG A 201 -12.04 9.82 -3.26
CA ARG A 201 -12.61 8.89 -2.26
C ARG A 201 -13.86 9.47 -1.61
N GLU A 202 -14.93 8.67 -1.57
CA GLU A 202 -16.19 9.03 -0.94
C GLU A 202 -16.75 7.87 -0.10
N VAL A 203 -16.87 8.09 1.21
CA VAL A 203 -17.47 7.09 2.12
C VAL A 203 -18.98 7.21 2.08
N ARG A 204 -19.67 6.21 1.53
CA ARG A 204 -21.13 6.18 1.45
C ARG A 204 -21.77 5.64 2.72
N GLN A 205 -21.15 4.63 3.31
CA GLN A 205 -21.66 3.99 4.51
C GLN A 205 -20.53 3.31 5.29
N VAL A 206 -20.58 3.44 6.61
CA VAL A 206 -19.80 2.62 7.55
C VAL A 206 -20.74 2.20 8.67
N ARG A 207 -20.75 0.91 8.98
CA ARG A 207 -21.51 0.33 10.10
C ARG A 207 -20.62 -0.65 10.84
N ILE A 208 -20.62 -0.58 12.16
CA ILE A 208 -19.93 -1.51 13.04
C ILE A 208 -20.99 -2.21 13.89
N SER A 209 -21.05 -3.53 13.82
CA SER A 209 -21.98 -4.33 14.62
C SER A 209 -21.61 -4.21 16.10
N ARG A 210 -22.57 -3.84 16.94
CA ARG A 210 -22.37 -3.78 18.40
C ARG A 210 -22.18 -5.15 19.04
N ARG A 211 -22.71 -6.22 18.42
CA ARG A 211 -22.66 -7.59 18.97
C ARG A 211 -21.42 -8.37 18.57
N SER A 212 -20.97 -8.19 17.33
CA SER A 212 -19.87 -9.01 16.75
C SER A 212 -18.65 -8.19 16.36
N GLY A 213 -18.69 -6.86 16.52
CA GLY A 213 -17.68 -5.95 15.98
C GLY A 213 -17.60 -5.93 14.44
N ALA A 214 -18.40 -6.74 13.74
CA ALA A 214 -18.34 -6.88 12.29
C ALA A 214 -18.47 -5.52 11.59
N VAL A 215 -17.54 -5.25 10.69
CA VAL A 215 -17.44 -4.01 9.94
C VAL A 215 -18.13 -4.20 8.61
N THR A 216 -19.05 -3.29 8.27
CA THR A 216 -19.67 -3.19 6.96
C THR A 216 -19.41 -1.82 6.37
N MET A 217 -18.91 -1.76 5.14
CA MET A 217 -18.60 -0.49 4.46
C MET A 217 -19.16 -0.49 3.04
N ARG A 218 -19.57 0.70 2.60
CA ARG A 218 -19.75 1.05 1.19
C ARG A 218 -18.94 2.29 0.89
N ILE A 219 -18.02 2.17 -0.07
CA ILE A 219 -17.09 3.23 -0.42
C ILE A 219 -17.10 3.38 -1.93
N ARG A 220 -17.04 4.61 -2.41
CA ARG A 220 -16.90 4.95 -3.82
C ARG A 220 -15.55 5.61 -4.04
N TYR A 221 -14.85 5.18 -5.07
CA TYR A 221 -13.62 5.81 -5.53
C TYR A 221 -13.79 6.26 -6.98
N VAL A 222 -13.47 7.51 -7.26
CA VAL A 222 -13.56 8.12 -8.59
C VAL A 222 -12.16 8.56 -9.02
N LEU A 223 -11.64 7.95 -10.07
CA LEU A 223 -10.35 8.31 -10.64
C LEU A 223 -10.59 9.03 -11.96
N SER A 224 -10.24 10.30 -12.03
CA SER A 224 -10.40 11.09 -13.24
C SER A 224 -9.43 10.64 -14.34
N ARG A 225 -9.91 10.56 -15.59
CA ARG A 225 -9.09 10.18 -16.77
C ARG A 225 -8.37 8.83 -16.62
N ALA A 226 -9.03 7.86 -16.02
CA ALA A 226 -8.50 6.51 -15.76
C ALA A 226 -9.37 5.44 -16.43
N TRP A 227 -8.79 4.26 -16.63
CA TRP A 227 -9.49 3.11 -17.15
C TRP A 227 -9.06 1.84 -16.44
N PHE A 228 -10.00 0.91 -16.35
CA PHE A 228 -9.76 -0.45 -15.88
C PHE A 228 -10.78 -1.35 -16.56
N THR A 229 -10.29 -2.19 -17.46
CA THR A 229 -11.11 -3.11 -18.25
C THR A 229 -10.62 -4.53 -18.06
N CYS A 230 -11.56 -5.47 -18.02
CA CYS A 230 -11.33 -6.90 -17.94
C CYS A 230 -11.95 -7.56 -19.16
N LEU A 231 -11.19 -8.43 -19.82
CA LEU A 231 -11.62 -9.26 -20.94
C LEU A 231 -11.52 -10.72 -20.54
N GLU A 232 -12.54 -11.52 -20.86
CA GLU A 232 -12.46 -12.96 -20.68
C GLU A 232 -11.53 -13.58 -21.72
N VAL A 233 -10.64 -14.46 -21.28
CA VAL A 233 -9.71 -15.20 -22.12
C VAL A 233 -10.10 -16.69 -22.07
N PRO A 234 -10.28 -17.35 -23.22
CA PRO A 234 -10.54 -18.78 -23.26
C PRO A 234 -9.46 -19.56 -22.50
N LEU A 235 -9.85 -20.26 -21.44
CA LEU A 235 -8.94 -20.99 -20.57
C LEU A 235 -8.33 -22.19 -21.34
N GLY A 236 -7.02 -22.15 -21.58
CA GLY A 236 -6.25 -23.33 -21.96
C GLY A 236 -6.04 -24.24 -20.75
N GLY A 237 -6.91 -25.24 -20.56
CA GLY A 237 -6.65 -26.50 -19.83
C GLY A 237 -6.41 -26.49 -18.31
N ASN A 238 -5.87 -25.43 -17.69
CA ASN A 238 -5.51 -25.43 -16.25
C ASN A 238 -6.41 -24.48 -15.44
N VAL A 239 -7.61 -24.94 -15.11
CA VAL A 239 -8.58 -24.22 -14.25
C VAL A 239 -8.17 -24.26 -12.77
N ASP A 240 -7.24 -25.14 -12.40
CA ASP A 240 -6.85 -25.45 -11.01
C ASP A 240 -5.82 -24.49 -10.37
N GLU A 241 -5.25 -23.53 -11.12
CA GLU A 241 -4.26 -22.57 -10.58
C GLU A 241 -4.89 -21.28 -10.00
N ASN A 242 -6.16 -21.34 -9.62
CA ASN A 242 -6.91 -20.19 -9.11
C ASN A 242 -6.93 -20.14 -7.57
N SER A 243 -5.74 -20.09 -6.95
CA SER A 243 -5.67 -19.94 -5.50
C SER A 243 -6.32 -18.63 -5.06
N TRP A 244 -7.12 -18.67 -3.99
CA TRP A 244 -7.76 -17.49 -3.39
C TRP A 244 -6.74 -16.36 -3.14
N ARG A 245 -5.53 -16.74 -2.72
CA ARG A 245 -4.41 -15.83 -2.44
C ARG A 245 -3.93 -15.15 -3.71
N ASP A 246 -3.79 -15.87 -4.81
CA ASP A 246 -3.30 -15.31 -6.08
C ASP A 246 -4.34 -14.39 -6.73
N ARG A 247 -5.64 -14.75 -6.67
CA ARG A 247 -6.73 -13.84 -7.07
C ARG A 247 -6.66 -12.50 -6.37
N GLN A 248 -6.49 -12.51 -5.04
CA GLN A 248 -6.29 -11.30 -4.27
C GLN A 248 -4.99 -10.59 -4.66
N ARG A 249 -3.90 -11.36 -4.82
CA ARG A 249 -2.57 -10.84 -5.11
C ARG A 249 -2.51 -10.04 -6.38
N PHE A 250 -2.94 -10.65 -7.48
CA PHE A 250 -2.88 -10.04 -8.78
C PHE A 250 -3.84 -8.85 -8.90
N MET A 251 -4.98 -8.87 -8.19
CA MET A 251 -5.87 -7.70 -8.15
C MET A 251 -5.22 -6.52 -7.43
N TYR A 252 -4.73 -6.71 -6.19
CA TYR A 252 -4.17 -5.59 -5.43
C TYR A 252 -2.90 -5.03 -6.10
N LEU A 253 -2.08 -5.86 -6.77
CA LEU A 253 -0.89 -5.39 -7.49
C LEU A 253 -1.25 -4.46 -8.66
N ARG A 254 -2.35 -4.76 -9.38
CA ARG A 254 -2.85 -3.89 -10.45
C ARG A 254 -3.38 -2.58 -9.88
N LEU A 255 -4.21 -2.65 -8.84
CA LEU A 255 -4.70 -1.46 -8.14
C LEU A 255 -3.54 -0.61 -7.62
N ARG A 256 -2.52 -1.22 -6.98
CA ARG A 256 -1.34 -0.49 -6.47
C ARG A 256 -0.64 0.31 -7.56
N ARG A 257 -0.44 -0.29 -8.73
CA ARG A 257 0.20 0.38 -9.87
C ARG A 257 -0.67 1.52 -10.41
N LEU A 258 -1.97 1.28 -10.55
CA LEU A 258 -2.93 2.28 -11.00
C LEU A 258 -3.00 3.48 -10.04
N ILE A 259 -3.18 3.22 -8.73
CA ILE A 259 -3.24 4.27 -7.70
C ILE A 259 -1.90 5.01 -7.62
N GLY A 260 -0.78 4.27 -7.70
CA GLY A 260 0.55 4.86 -7.73
C GLY A 260 0.73 5.87 -8.86
N SER A 261 0.46 5.49 -10.11
CA SER A 261 0.63 6.44 -11.22
C SER A 261 -0.44 7.54 -11.21
N PHE A 262 -1.65 7.27 -10.72
CA PHE A 262 -2.70 8.28 -10.61
C PHE A 262 -2.29 9.39 -9.66
N ASN A 263 -1.79 9.02 -8.49
CA ASN A 263 -1.30 9.96 -7.50
C ASN A 263 -0.03 10.67 -7.95
N GLU A 264 0.85 10.02 -8.71
CA GLU A 264 2.00 10.68 -9.36
C GLU A 264 1.53 11.80 -10.31
N HIS A 265 0.55 11.54 -11.19
CA HIS A 265 -0.03 12.59 -12.06
C HIS A 265 -0.74 13.69 -11.28
N TYR A 266 -1.44 13.35 -10.21
CA TYR A 266 -2.10 14.33 -9.34
C TYR A 266 -1.08 15.25 -8.66
N LEU A 267 -0.02 14.66 -8.07
CA LEU A 267 1.04 15.42 -7.39
C LEU A 267 1.82 16.28 -8.37
N GLU A 268 2.15 15.78 -9.57
CA GLU A 268 2.81 16.56 -10.63
C GLU A 268 2.04 17.85 -10.95
N LYS A 269 0.71 17.75 -11.07
CA LYS A 269 -0.16 18.93 -11.27
C LYS A 269 -0.13 19.86 -10.06
N VAL A 270 -0.34 19.33 -8.85
CA VAL A 270 -0.38 20.14 -7.62
C VAL A 270 0.96 20.84 -7.39
N HIS A 271 2.08 20.18 -7.66
CA HIS A 271 3.43 20.75 -7.57
C HIS A 271 3.63 21.86 -8.58
N TYR A 272 3.26 21.63 -9.84
CA TYR A 272 3.31 22.64 -10.89
C TYR A 272 2.48 23.88 -10.57
N ASP A 273 1.23 23.70 -10.14
CA ASP A 273 0.33 24.79 -9.79
C ASP A 273 0.89 25.62 -8.62
N ARG A 274 1.51 24.94 -7.64
CA ARG A 274 2.14 25.57 -6.47
C ARG A 274 3.40 26.35 -6.84
N GLU A 275 4.25 25.81 -7.72
CA GLU A 275 5.42 26.53 -8.26
C GLU A 275 5.01 27.76 -9.07
N CYS A 276 3.96 27.64 -9.88
CA CYS A 276 3.39 28.75 -10.64
C CYS A 276 2.86 29.85 -9.72
N GLN A 277 2.20 29.47 -8.62
CA GLN A 277 1.67 30.43 -7.65
C GLN A 277 2.79 31.17 -6.92
N LEU A 278 3.83 30.45 -6.48
CA LEU A 278 4.98 31.05 -5.81
C LEU A 278 5.65 32.13 -6.67
N LEU A 279 5.85 31.86 -7.97
CA LEU A 279 6.49 32.82 -8.89
C LEU A 279 5.63 34.05 -9.16
N LYS A 280 4.30 33.87 -9.25
CA LYS A 280 3.35 35.00 -9.36
C LYS A 280 3.40 35.89 -8.13
N ASP A 281 3.39 35.29 -6.93
CA ASP A 281 3.39 36.02 -5.67
C ASP A 281 4.72 36.76 -5.42
N ALA A 282 5.84 36.18 -5.88
CA ALA A 282 7.16 36.79 -5.77
C ALA A 282 7.39 37.97 -6.74
N ASN A 283 6.44 38.29 -7.65
CA ASN A 283 6.63 39.23 -8.76
C ASN A 283 7.96 38.99 -9.51
N ALA A 284 8.44 37.75 -9.52
CA ALA A 284 9.74 37.43 -10.08
C ALA A 284 9.62 37.46 -11.60
N GLN A 285 10.53 38.18 -12.27
CA GLN A 285 10.69 38.12 -13.75
C GLN A 285 11.33 36.80 -14.21
N LEU A 286 11.21 35.74 -13.40
CA LEU A 286 11.73 34.42 -13.72
C LEU A 286 10.83 33.74 -14.75
N PRO A 287 11.40 32.91 -15.63
CA PRO A 287 10.61 32.13 -16.57
C PRO A 287 9.68 31.18 -15.82
N MET A 288 8.42 31.13 -16.25
CA MET A 288 7.42 30.22 -15.68
C MET A 288 7.92 28.77 -15.75
N PRO A 289 7.54 27.91 -14.79
CA PRO A 289 7.91 26.50 -14.82
C PRO A 289 7.35 25.86 -16.08
N LYS A 290 8.07 24.87 -16.61
CA LYS A 290 7.59 24.10 -17.76
C LYS A 290 6.33 23.34 -17.35
N PRO A 291 5.27 23.36 -18.16
CA PRO A 291 4.08 22.56 -17.88
C PRO A 291 4.45 21.07 -17.88
N PRO A 292 3.75 20.26 -17.07
CA PRO A 292 3.93 18.81 -17.09
C PRO A 292 3.80 18.21 -18.50
N PRO A 293 4.61 17.20 -18.85
CA PRO A 293 4.52 16.56 -20.15
C PRO A 293 3.18 15.85 -20.31
N CYS A 294 2.74 15.61 -21.55
CA CYS A 294 1.58 14.76 -21.81
C CYS A 294 1.91 13.30 -21.41
N SER A 295 1.50 12.89 -20.20
CA SER A 295 1.89 11.62 -19.61
C SER A 295 0.71 10.64 -19.55
N THR A 296 0.98 9.39 -19.90
CA THR A 296 0.02 8.28 -19.85
C THR A 296 0.68 7.05 -19.25
N TYR A 297 0.03 6.42 -18.29
CA TYR A 297 0.42 5.11 -17.76
C TYR A 297 -0.52 4.04 -18.29
N SER A 298 0.03 2.88 -18.65
CA SER A 298 -0.73 1.71 -19.05
C SER A 298 -0.09 0.46 -18.45
N GLY A 299 -0.93 -0.38 -17.85
CA GLY A 299 -0.58 -1.69 -17.34
C GLY A 299 -1.49 -2.74 -17.94
N TYR A 300 -0.94 -3.94 -18.10
CA TYR A 300 -1.69 -5.11 -18.56
C TYR A 300 -1.22 -6.36 -17.83
N GLY A 301 -2.04 -7.41 -17.88
CA GLY A 301 -1.63 -8.73 -17.46
C GLY A 301 -2.80 -9.69 -17.35
N GLU A 302 -2.55 -10.95 -17.69
CA GLU A 302 -3.51 -12.03 -17.62
C GLU A 302 -3.46 -12.73 -16.25
N TYR A 303 -4.60 -13.15 -15.73
CA TYR A 303 -4.68 -14.07 -14.62
C TYR A 303 -6.07 -14.73 -14.56
N GLY A 304 -6.12 -16.05 -14.36
CA GLY A 304 -7.38 -16.77 -14.09
C GLY A 304 -8.42 -16.71 -15.21
N GLY A 305 -7.98 -16.72 -16.48
CA GLY A 305 -8.87 -16.58 -17.64
C GLY A 305 -9.38 -15.15 -17.86
N SER A 306 -8.72 -14.17 -17.27
CA SER A 306 -9.05 -12.75 -17.42
C SER A 306 -7.83 -11.95 -17.82
N PHE A 307 -7.94 -11.19 -18.91
CA PHE A 307 -6.97 -10.20 -19.33
C PHE A 307 -7.37 -8.83 -18.83
N PHE A 308 -6.49 -8.21 -18.05
CA PHE A 308 -6.72 -6.88 -17.50
C PHE A 308 -5.94 -5.84 -18.29
N TYR A 309 -6.60 -4.74 -18.62
CA TYR A 309 -5.98 -3.53 -19.18
C TYR A 309 -6.42 -2.32 -18.38
N TYR A 310 -5.47 -1.61 -17.80
CA TYR A 310 -5.75 -0.51 -16.88
C TYR A 310 -4.70 0.59 -17.01
N GLY A 311 -5.04 1.80 -16.58
CA GLY A 311 -4.14 2.93 -16.70
C GLY A 311 -4.82 4.25 -16.42
N ASN A 312 -4.06 5.32 -16.62
CA ASN A 312 -4.53 6.69 -16.48
C ASN A 312 -3.70 7.64 -17.34
N MET A 313 -4.19 8.86 -17.43
CA MET A 313 -3.50 9.95 -18.10
C MET A 313 -3.66 11.25 -17.33
N ASN A 314 -2.63 12.09 -17.39
CA ASN A 314 -2.72 13.42 -16.81
C ASN A 314 -3.63 14.32 -17.66
N GLU A 315 -3.95 15.50 -17.12
CA GLU A 315 -4.86 16.45 -17.77
C GLU A 315 -4.38 16.87 -19.16
N PHE A 316 -3.08 17.10 -19.32
CA PHE A 316 -2.48 17.50 -20.60
C PHE A 316 -2.62 16.40 -21.67
N ALA A 317 -2.33 15.14 -21.31
CA ALA A 317 -2.52 14.01 -22.21
C ALA A 317 -4.00 13.81 -22.57
N TYR A 318 -4.91 14.04 -21.62
CA TYR A 318 -6.34 13.96 -21.87
C TYR A 318 -6.85 15.03 -22.83
N GLU A 319 -6.47 16.30 -22.61
CA GLU A 319 -6.83 17.39 -23.52
C GLU A 319 -6.29 17.12 -24.94
N SER A 320 -5.01 16.76 -25.05
CA SER A 320 -4.37 16.51 -26.35
C SER A 320 -4.90 15.26 -27.08
N LYS A 321 -5.03 14.12 -26.38
CA LYS A 321 -5.36 12.84 -27.03
C LYS A 321 -6.87 12.62 -27.16
N VAL A 322 -7.65 13.07 -26.19
CA VAL A 322 -9.09 12.77 -26.14
C VAL A 322 -9.90 13.98 -26.55
N VAL A 323 -9.66 15.15 -25.95
CA VAL A 323 -10.51 16.32 -26.18
C VAL A 323 -10.28 16.89 -27.57
N ASP A 324 -9.05 17.03 -28.04
CA ASP A 324 -8.77 17.54 -29.38
C ASP A 324 -9.21 16.56 -30.48
N ALA A 325 -9.11 15.25 -30.25
CA ALA A 325 -9.66 14.25 -31.15
C ALA A 325 -11.19 14.33 -31.22
N TRP A 326 -11.83 14.52 -30.06
CA TRP A 326 -13.27 14.70 -29.94
C TRP A 326 -13.76 16.01 -30.58
N ARG A 327 -13.06 17.13 -30.39
CA ARG A 327 -13.35 18.43 -31.04
C ARG A 327 -13.27 18.31 -32.55
N ARG A 328 -12.23 17.68 -33.10
CA ARG A 328 -12.08 17.45 -34.56
C ARG A 328 -13.23 16.61 -35.13
N THR A 329 -13.57 15.52 -34.45
CA THR A 329 -14.64 14.61 -34.88
C THR A 329 -16.02 15.29 -34.81
N THR A 330 -16.26 16.10 -33.77
CA THR A 330 -17.51 16.85 -33.60
C THR A 330 -17.63 17.97 -34.63
N ALA A 331 -16.57 18.73 -34.88
CA ALA A 331 -16.54 19.78 -35.90
C ALA A 331 -16.81 19.24 -37.32
N LEU A 332 -16.33 18.04 -37.64
CA LEU A 332 -16.64 17.34 -38.91
C LEU A 332 -18.11 16.93 -38.99
N ARG A 333 -18.74 16.54 -37.88
CA ARG A 333 -20.15 16.15 -37.83
C ARG A 333 -21.11 17.33 -37.84
N ASP A 334 -20.77 18.44 -37.20
CA ASP A 334 -21.58 19.66 -37.17
C ASP A 334 -21.71 20.31 -38.56
N ARG A 335 -20.72 20.12 -39.44
CA ARG A 335 -20.82 20.49 -40.86
C ARG A 335 -21.88 19.69 -41.62
N ASN A 336 -22.15 18.45 -41.19
CA ASN A 336 -23.01 17.50 -41.90
C ASN A 336 -24.39 17.31 -41.25
N ASN A 337 -24.60 17.70 -39.98
CA ASN A 337 -25.89 17.58 -39.29
C ASN A 337 -26.08 18.68 -38.25
N LYS A 338 -27.20 19.41 -38.32
CA LYS A 338 -27.62 20.37 -37.29
C LYS A 338 -28.08 19.62 -36.03
N ARG A 339 -27.30 19.77 -34.94
CA ARG A 339 -27.64 19.57 -33.52
C ARG A 339 -27.81 18.13 -33.02
N LEU A 340 -26.81 17.69 -32.25
CA LEU A 340 -26.95 17.20 -30.87
C LEU A 340 -25.71 17.70 -30.12
N ALA A 341 -25.88 18.36 -28.97
CA ALA A 341 -24.74 18.75 -28.14
C ALA A 341 -24.04 17.49 -27.66
N ILE A 342 -22.99 17.06 -28.37
CA ILE A 342 -22.20 15.91 -27.97
C ILE A 342 -21.55 16.30 -26.64
N LYS A 343 -21.81 15.52 -25.59
CA LYS A 343 -21.20 15.77 -24.28
C LYS A 343 -19.70 15.47 -24.38
N LYS A 344 -18.85 16.30 -23.76
CA LYS A 344 -17.42 16.02 -23.61
C LYS A 344 -17.26 14.57 -23.10
N PRO A 345 -16.35 13.76 -23.67
CA PRO A 345 -16.13 12.41 -23.19
C PRO A 345 -15.90 12.41 -21.69
N ASN A 346 -16.46 11.43 -20.96
CA ASN A 346 -16.12 11.23 -19.56
C ASN A 346 -15.24 9.97 -19.46
N TYR A 347 -14.01 10.15 -18.97
CA TYR A 347 -13.01 9.10 -18.74
C TYR A 347 -12.79 8.85 -17.25
N ASP A 348 -13.77 9.19 -16.41
CA ASP A 348 -13.71 8.88 -14.99
C ASP A 348 -13.99 7.38 -14.78
N LEU A 349 -13.07 6.73 -14.07
CA LEU A 349 -13.22 5.38 -13.59
C LEU A 349 -13.90 5.42 -12.22
N VAL A 350 -15.01 4.71 -12.07
CA VAL A 350 -15.72 4.59 -10.78
C VAL A 350 -15.54 3.19 -10.25
N ILE A 351 -15.06 3.06 -9.02
CA ILE A 351 -14.92 1.81 -8.30
C ILE A 351 -15.78 1.88 -7.05
N ASP A 352 -16.89 1.15 -7.05
CA ASP A 352 -17.74 0.98 -5.88
C ASP A 352 -17.33 -0.29 -5.12
N VAL A 353 -17.09 -0.16 -3.82
CA VAL A 353 -16.67 -1.25 -2.94
C VAL A 353 -17.74 -1.52 -1.89
N GLU A 354 -18.13 -2.79 -1.77
CA GLU A 354 -18.89 -3.31 -0.64
C GLU A 354 -18.01 -4.27 0.17
N LEU A 355 -17.85 -3.99 1.46
CA LEU A 355 -17.04 -4.80 2.37
C LEU A 355 -17.88 -5.22 3.56
N ARG A 356 -17.79 -6.50 3.93
CA ARG A 356 -18.19 -7.03 5.24
C ARG A 356 -17.05 -7.88 5.78
N CYS A 357 -16.55 -7.58 6.97
CA CYS A 357 -15.47 -8.35 7.55
C CYS A 357 -15.46 -8.35 9.09
N SER A 358 -14.84 -9.36 9.69
CA SER A 358 -14.49 -9.36 11.11
C SER A 358 -13.56 -8.20 11.47
N PRO A 359 -13.53 -7.73 12.74
CA PRO A 359 -12.64 -6.64 13.19
C PRO A 359 -11.17 -6.84 12.82
N ASP A 360 -10.66 -8.07 12.97
CA ASP A 360 -9.27 -8.43 12.64
C ASP A 360 -8.95 -8.27 11.15
N LEU A 361 -9.99 -8.32 10.32
CA LEU A 361 -9.92 -8.13 8.88
C LEU A 361 -10.38 -6.74 8.44
N ALA A 362 -10.61 -5.79 9.34
CA ALA A 362 -11.00 -4.44 8.96
C ALA A 362 -9.89 -3.70 8.17
N PRO A 363 -10.25 -2.71 7.33
CA PRO A 363 -9.28 -1.81 6.71
C PRO A 363 -8.56 -0.95 7.74
N LEU A 364 -7.34 -0.51 7.41
CA LEU A 364 -6.49 0.29 8.28
C LEU A 364 -7.18 1.58 8.77
N ALA A 365 -7.98 2.21 7.90
CA ALA A 365 -8.63 3.48 8.17
C ALA A 365 -9.68 3.42 9.31
N ILE A 366 -10.27 2.25 9.58
CA ILE A 366 -11.29 2.06 10.61
C ILE A 366 -10.71 1.59 11.94
N ARG A 367 -9.45 1.16 11.97
CA ARG A 367 -8.86 0.52 13.15
C ARG A 367 -8.88 1.42 14.40
N SER A 368 -8.65 2.72 14.26
CA SER A 368 -8.72 3.65 15.42
C SER A 368 -10.14 3.79 15.98
N THR A 369 -11.16 3.48 15.18
CA THR A 369 -12.58 3.50 15.59
C THR A 369 -13.03 2.18 16.20
N LEU A 370 -12.35 1.07 15.86
CA LEU A 370 -12.49 -0.20 16.56
C LEU A 370 -11.72 -0.08 17.87
N LYS A 371 -12.38 0.38 18.93
CA LYS A 371 -11.82 0.38 20.28
C LYS A 371 -11.34 -1.04 20.62
N CYS A 372 -10.04 -1.22 20.85
CA CYS A 372 -9.48 -2.52 21.26
C CYS A 372 -10.10 -2.99 22.59
N ASP A 373 -10.47 -2.07 23.47
CA ASP A 373 -10.87 -2.37 24.86
C ASP A 373 -12.32 -2.89 24.97
N ASP A 374 -13.18 -2.64 23.97
CA ASP A 374 -14.56 -3.15 23.96
C ASP A 374 -14.66 -4.58 23.40
N ILE A 375 -13.58 -5.10 22.79
CA ILE A 375 -13.51 -6.46 22.23
C ILE A 375 -13.13 -7.48 23.32
N GLU A 376 -12.47 -7.04 24.40
CA GLU A 376 -12.12 -7.89 25.56
C GLU A 376 -13.36 -8.33 26.38
N TYR A 377 -14.53 -7.71 26.16
CA TYR A 377 -15.80 -8.07 26.81
C TYR A 377 -16.70 -8.98 25.96
N LEU A 378 -16.26 -9.37 24.75
CA LEU A 378 -16.96 -10.40 24.00
C LEU A 378 -16.56 -11.76 24.57
N ASP A 379 -17.54 -12.43 25.16
CA ASP A 379 -17.45 -13.74 25.81
C ASP A 379 -16.42 -14.64 25.10
N GLU A 380 -15.34 -15.02 25.81
CA GLU A 380 -14.23 -15.83 25.27
C GLU A 380 -14.73 -17.14 24.63
N SER A 381 -15.93 -17.60 25.02
CA SER A 381 -16.61 -18.78 24.49
C SER A 381 -17.18 -18.63 23.06
N GLU A 382 -17.50 -17.42 22.57
CA GLU A 382 -17.98 -17.19 21.20
C GLU A 382 -16.84 -16.80 20.23
N ALA A 383 -15.80 -16.12 20.74
CA ALA A 383 -14.65 -15.64 19.95
C ALA A 383 -13.80 -16.79 19.38
N GLU A 384 -13.69 -17.91 20.09
CA GLU A 384 -12.96 -19.11 19.62
C GLU A 384 -13.71 -19.88 18.51
N SER A 385 -14.99 -19.59 18.27
CA SER A 385 -15.85 -20.32 17.31
C SER A 385 -16.13 -19.57 16.01
N SER A 386 -15.82 -18.28 15.92
CA SER A 386 -16.16 -17.47 14.75
C SER A 386 -15.05 -17.58 13.69
N ASN A 387 -15.27 -18.38 12.65
CA ASN A 387 -14.42 -18.36 11.48
C ASN A 387 -14.36 -16.93 10.92
N PRO A 388 -13.18 -16.35 10.66
CA PRO A 388 -13.07 -14.98 10.19
C PRO A 388 -13.80 -14.82 8.85
N GLU A 389 -14.89 -14.07 8.87
CA GLU A 389 -15.70 -13.81 7.70
C GLU A 389 -15.16 -12.61 6.95
N MET A 390 -15.02 -12.77 5.64
CA MET A 390 -14.68 -11.70 4.71
C MET A 390 -15.57 -11.83 3.47
N TYR A 391 -16.20 -10.73 3.12
CA TYR A 391 -16.86 -10.52 1.84
C TYR A 391 -16.41 -9.15 1.32
N LEU A 392 -15.82 -9.14 0.13
CA LEU A 392 -15.41 -7.93 -0.57
C LEU A 392 -15.93 -8.04 -2.00
N ARG A 393 -16.74 -7.07 -2.42
CA ARG A 393 -17.15 -6.90 -3.79
C ARG A 393 -16.66 -5.55 -4.30
N MET A 394 -16.05 -5.55 -5.46
CA MET A 394 -15.59 -4.37 -6.17
C MET A 394 -16.28 -4.32 -7.53
N SER A 395 -17.11 -3.30 -7.72
CA SER A 395 -17.83 -3.02 -8.96
C SER A 395 -17.10 -1.88 -9.67
N VAL A 396 -16.46 -2.19 -10.79
CA VAL A 396 -15.68 -1.26 -11.61
C VAL A 396 -16.51 -0.81 -12.80
N ASN A 397 -16.77 0.48 -12.91
CA ASN A 397 -17.49 1.10 -14.02
C ASN A 397 -16.55 2.07 -14.76
N CYS A 398 -16.29 1.78 -16.02
CA CYS A 398 -15.50 2.59 -16.93
C CYS A 398 -16.33 2.96 -18.17
N PRO A 399 -17.09 4.07 -18.12
CA PRO A 399 -17.95 4.48 -19.23
C PRO A 399 -17.19 4.69 -20.55
N ALA A 400 -15.95 5.17 -20.47
CA ALA A 400 -15.10 5.38 -21.64
C ALA A 400 -14.77 4.09 -22.41
N SER A 401 -14.74 2.93 -21.76
CA SER A 401 -14.49 1.65 -22.44
C SER A 401 -15.56 1.34 -23.49
N LYS A 402 -16.81 1.77 -23.27
CA LYS A 402 -17.91 1.58 -24.22
C LYS A 402 -17.64 2.26 -25.57
N LEU A 403 -16.98 3.42 -25.55
CA LEU A 403 -16.62 4.15 -26.77
C LEU A 403 -15.59 3.38 -27.62
N ASN A 404 -14.78 2.55 -26.99
CA ASN A 404 -13.76 1.72 -27.62
C ASN A 404 -14.22 0.28 -27.87
N ARG A 405 -15.53 -0.01 -27.72
CA ARG A 405 -16.10 -1.36 -27.84
C ARG A 405 -15.49 -2.37 -26.86
N LEU A 406 -15.06 -1.89 -25.70
CA LEU A 406 -14.55 -2.70 -24.60
C LEU A 406 -15.61 -2.79 -23.48
N PRO A 407 -15.57 -3.84 -22.63
CA PRO A 407 -16.44 -3.93 -21.46
C PRO A 407 -16.33 -2.69 -20.56
N SER A 408 -17.47 -2.05 -20.28
CA SER A 408 -17.54 -0.87 -19.44
C SER A 408 -17.80 -1.18 -17.97
N HIS A 409 -18.08 -2.44 -17.63
CA HIS A 409 -18.37 -2.88 -16.28
C HIS A 409 -17.63 -4.18 -15.97
N PHE A 410 -17.11 -4.30 -14.76
CA PHE A 410 -16.44 -5.49 -14.26
C PHE A 410 -16.71 -5.64 -12.76
N ASP A 411 -17.18 -6.81 -12.33
CA ASP A 411 -17.35 -7.16 -10.93
C ASP A 411 -16.25 -8.12 -10.48
N TRP A 412 -15.65 -7.82 -9.33
CA TRP A 412 -14.69 -8.70 -8.66
C TRP A 412 -15.15 -9.00 -7.24
N GLU A 413 -15.34 -10.28 -6.93
CA GLU A 413 -15.75 -10.73 -5.60
C GLU A 413 -14.68 -11.59 -4.94
N LEU A 414 -14.49 -11.38 -3.64
CA LEU A 414 -13.64 -12.16 -2.77
C LEU A 414 -14.42 -12.55 -1.51
N ARG A 415 -14.47 -13.85 -1.22
CA ARG A 415 -15.16 -14.43 -0.04
C ARG A 415 -14.19 -15.30 0.74
N SER A 416 -14.32 -15.40 2.07
CA SER A 416 -13.51 -16.35 2.86
C SER A 416 -13.61 -17.77 2.26
N PRO A 417 -12.51 -18.53 2.19
CA PRO A 417 -12.55 -19.93 1.77
C PRO A 417 -13.52 -20.68 2.69
N SER A 418 -14.55 -21.30 2.12
CA SER A 418 -15.42 -22.20 2.88
C SER A 418 -14.64 -23.50 3.07
N GLU A 419 -14.41 -23.94 4.31
CA GLU A 419 -13.93 -25.31 4.51
C GLU A 419 -14.97 -26.27 3.90
N PRO A 420 -14.55 -27.25 3.08
CA PRO A 420 -15.46 -28.30 2.65
C PRO A 420 -15.96 -29.02 3.90
N LYS A 421 -17.27 -28.96 4.15
CA LYS A 421 -17.91 -29.70 5.24
C LYS A 421 -17.51 -31.16 5.11
N THR A 422 -16.61 -31.62 5.97
CA THR A 422 -16.34 -33.04 6.13
C THR A 422 -17.65 -33.66 6.59
N THR A 423 -18.29 -34.38 5.68
CA THR A 423 -19.43 -35.23 5.99
C THR A 423 -18.94 -36.22 7.03
N ARG A 424 -19.24 -35.95 8.30
CA ARG A 424 -19.12 -36.91 9.39
C ARG A 424 -19.99 -38.10 9.00
N ARG A 425 -19.37 -39.12 8.40
CA ARG A 425 -19.97 -40.44 8.21
C ARG A 425 -20.40 -40.91 9.59
N THR A 426 -21.70 -40.85 9.85
CA THR A 426 -22.35 -41.55 10.94
C THR A 426 -22.03 -43.03 10.76
N ARG A 427 -21.13 -43.55 11.61
CA ARG A 427 -21.02 -44.99 11.80
C ARG A 427 -22.33 -45.44 12.44
N SER A 428 -23.23 -45.99 11.63
CA SER A 428 -24.30 -46.84 12.11
C SER A 428 -23.66 -48.04 12.82
N ARG A 429 -23.89 -48.15 14.13
CA ARG A 429 -23.71 -49.41 14.84
C ARG A 429 -24.84 -50.34 14.38
N SER A 430 -24.48 -51.40 13.68
CA SER A 430 -25.25 -52.65 13.60
C SER A 430 -24.65 -53.63 14.58
#